data_AF-A0A2S6MGM8-F1
#
_entry.id   AF-A0A2S6MGM8-F1
#
_cell.length_a   1.000
_cell.length_b   1.000
_cell.length_c   1.000
_cell.angle_alpha   90.00
_cell.angle_beta   90.00
_cell.angle_gamma   90.00
#
_symmetry.space_group_name_H-M   'P 1'
#
loop_
_entity.id
_entity.type
_entity.pdbx_description
1 polymer ?
#
loop_
_entity_poly.entity_id
_entity_poly.type
_entity_poly.pdbx_seq_one_letter_code
_entity_poly.pdbx_strand_id
1 'polypeptide(L)'
;MSGTLTLNKITAQRGISVGEAAKKIADLGWNPSYVQEAMTFPTDYKITKAPKDPMKQVLRSYFPMQEEKDNRVYGALDAALRGDMFRNVEPRWVEWMKLFLAIIPFPEISAARSMAMVGRLAPGEDLRTGFTMQMVDEFRHSTIQMNLKKWYMENYIDPAGFDITEEAFGKCYATTIGRQFGEGFITGDAITSANVYLTVVAETAFTNTLFVAMPSEAARNGDYALPTVFLSVQSDESRHIGNGHSMLMSMLKEPENHLLLERDMRYAFWQNHAIVDAAIGTFIEYGTTNRDKNKESYAEMWHRWIFEDYYRTYMLPLEKYGIKIHHDDVQTAWKRLTEKHYVHKVAQFFAVGWSANFWRIEAQTDKDFEWFEHKYPGWYAQFGEFWKWYEKLSHRGQTNILFNSDVGYVYPHRCWSCLVPCLIREDMVTDEIDGKLHTFAHELDRWTAVEAFAGEYQGRPTPAMGRFSGRREWESVYHNVDIADAIKDLGFVRTDGKTLVAQPHLRFDQKEMWTLDDVRGHILKSPLQTLREMSPADRETHLADYRKGFTINPCN
;
A
#
# COMPACT_ATOMS: atom_id res chain seq x y z
N MET A 1 -4.04 64.45 5.73
CA MET A 1 -5.48 64.20 5.51
C MET A 1 -5.74 62.70 5.56
N SER A 2 -6.06 62.17 6.74
CA SER A 2 -6.49 60.78 6.89
C SER A 2 -7.98 60.70 6.53
N GLY A 3 -8.30 60.30 5.31
CA GLY A 3 -9.68 60.03 4.92
C GLY A 3 -10.24 58.92 5.81
N THR A 4 -11.31 59.22 6.56
CA THR A 4 -11.96 58.28 7.47
C THR A 4 -12.39 57.04 6.71
N LEU A 5 -11.79 55.88 7.03
CA LEU A 5 -12.19 54.57 6.52
C LEU A 5 -13.61 54.27 7.04
N THR A 6 -14.59 54.27 6.15
CA THR A 6 -15.97 53.88 6.47
C THR A 6 -16.17 52.39 6.18
N LEU A 7 -17.08 51.71 6.89
CA LEU A 7 -17.39 50.29 6.66
C LEU A 7 -17.72 50.01 5.20
N ASN A 8 -18.51 50.89 4.55
CA ASN A 8 -18.84 50.79 3.13
C ASN A 8 -17.60 50.88 2.22
N LYS A 9 -16.61 51.70 2.58
CA LYS A 9 -15.34 51.78 1.83
C LYS A 9 -14.44 50.57 2.08
N ILE A 10 -14.54 49.93 3.24
CA ILE A 10 -13.82 48.71 3.59
C ILE A 10 -14.42 47.50 2.83
N THR A 11 -15.75 47.36 2.83
CA THR A 11 -16.44 46.24 2.16
C THR A 11 -16.47 46.37 0.64
N ALA A 12 -16.36 47.59 0.10
CA ALA A 12 -16.21 47.85 -1.33
C ALA A 12 -14.77 47.70 -1.84
N GLN A 13 -13.78 47.41 -0.98
CA GLN A 13 -12.42 47.14 -1.45
C GLN A 13 -12.43 45.89 -2.32
N ARG A 14 -11.80 46.00 -3.49
CA ARG A 14 -11.61 44.86 -4.38
C ARG A 14 -10.77 43.83 -3.62
N GLY A 15 -11.30 42.61 -3.49
CA GLY A 15 -10.54 41.52 -2.88
C GLY A 15 -9.23 41.28 -3.65
N ILE A 16 -8.19 40.87 -2.92
CA ILE A 16 -6.94 40.42 -3.55
C ILE A 16 -7.19 39.12 -4.31
N SER A 17 -6.52 38.94 -5.45
CA SER A 17 -6.57 37.68 -6.19
C SER A 17 -5.85 36.56 -5.41
N VAL A 18 -6.19 35.29 -5.69
CA VAL A 18 -5.48 34.14 -5.10
C VAL A 18 -3.97 34.20 -5.39
N GLY A 19 -3.57 34.54 -6.62
CA GLY A 19 -2.17 34.67 -6.97
C GLY A 19 -1.44 35.79 -6.24
N GLU A 20 -2.10 36.92 -5.99
CA GLU A 20 -1.54 38.00 -5.18
C GLU A 20 -1.45 37.62 -3.70
N ALA A 21 -2.47 36.94 -3.17
CA ALA A 21 -2.46 36.42 -1.81
C ALA A 21 -1.33 35.42 -1.60
N ALA A 22 -1.16 34.45 -2.51
CA ALA A 22 -0.09 33.47 -2.47
C ALA A 22 1.29 34.15 -2.47
N LYS A 23 1.50 35.16 -3.32
CA LYS A 23 2.74 35.94 -3.31
C LYS A 23 3.00 36.62 -1.96
N LYS A 24 1.97 37.25 -1.37
CA LYS A 24 2.10 37.90 -0.05
C LYS A 24 2.36 36.92 1.08
N ILE A 25 1.84 35.70 0.99
CA ILE A 25 2.14 34.63 1.96
C ILE A 25 3.60 34.22 1.86
N ALA A 26 4.13 34.09 0.64
CA ALA A 26 5.54 33.80 0.44
C ALA A 26 6.47 34.89 1.01
N ASP A 27 6.05 36.16 0.95
CA ASP A 27 6.77 37.29 1.54
C ASP A 27 6.81 37.26 3.09
N LEU A 28 6.09 36.36 3.76
CA LEU A 28 6.12 36.20 5.23
C LEU A 28 7.40 35.52 5.72
N GLY A 29 8.16 34.85 4.84
CA GLY A 29 9.41 34.21 5.20
C GLY A 29 10.49 35.21 5.58
N TRP A 30 11.25 34.89 6.62
CA TRP A 30 12.43 35.67 6.98
C TRP A 30 13.57 34.74 7.40
N ASN A 31 14.81 35.17 7.17
CA ASN A 31 15.99 34.49 7.69
C ASN A 31 16.32 35.06 9.08
N PRO A 32 16.21 34.29 10.16
CA PRO A 32 16.53 34.80 11.50
C PRO A 32 18.02 35.18 11.59
N SER A 33 18.31 36.36 12.13
CA SER A 33 19.70 36.83 12.38
C SER A 33 20.20 36.53 13.79
N TYR A 34 19.29 36.14 14.69
CA TYR A 34 19.55 35.97 16.13
C TYR A 34 19.52 34.51 16.59
N VAL A 35 19.21 33.58 15.70
CA VAL A 35 19.19 32.13 15.97
C VAL A 35 19.47 31.39 14.68
N GLN A 36 20.24 30.30 14.76
CA GLN A 36 20.33 29.36 13.65
C GLN A 36 19.07 28.52 13.61
N GLU A 37 18.39 28.47 12.46
CA GLU A 37 17.22 27.59 12.29
C GLU A 37 17.63 26.15 12.60
N ALA A 38 16.87 25.50 13.47
CA ALA A 38 17.17 24.14 13.87
C ALA A 38 16.91 23.19 12.70
N MET A 39 17.96 22.49 12.24
CA MET A 39 17.80 21.32 11.37
C MET A 39 16.97 20.28 12.11
N THR A 40 15.68 20.28 11.86
CA THR A 40 14.72 19.48 12.64
C THR A 40 14.67 18.04 12.13
N PHE A 41 14.95 17.84 10.84
CA PHE A 41 14.92 16.53 10.19
C PHE A 41 16.21 16.32 9.39
N PRO A 42 16.88 15.17 9.54
CA PRO A 42 18.11 14.89 8.81
C PRO A 42 17.83 14.61 7.33
N THR A 43 18.69 15.12 6.46
CA THR A 43 18.70 14.80 5.03
C THR A 43 20.12 14.92 4.48
N ASP A 44 20.49 14.00 3.58
CA ASP A 44 21.77 13.98 2.86
C ASP A 44 21.70 14.78 1.55
N TYR A 45 20.53 15.35 1.23
CA TYR A 45 20.28 16.18 0.06
C TYR A 45 20.69 17.64 0.28
N LYS A 46 21.20 18.27 -0.78
CA LYS A 46 21.41 19.73 -0.84
C LYS A 46 20.33 20.37 -1.66
N ILE A 47 19.70 21.43 -1.17
CA ILE A 47 18.61 22.10 -1.88
C ILE A 47 18.80 23.61 -1.74
N THR A 48 19.38 24.24 -2.76
CA THR A 48 19.66 25.69 -2.71
C THR A 48 18.58 26.50 -3.41
N LYS A 49 17.98 25.93 -4.46
CA LYS A 49 16.94 26.60 -5.25
C LYS A 49 15.59 26.41 -4.60
N ALA A 50 14.91 27.52 -4.30
CA ALA A 50 13.52 27.50 -3.85
C ALA A 50 12.61 26.83 -4.90
N PRO A 51 11.88 25.76 -4.56
CA PRO A 51 10.84 25.21 -5.40
C PRO A 51 9.69 26.21 -5.56
N LYS A 52 8.94 26.07 -6.67
CA LYS A 52 7.74 26.87 -6.91
C LYS A 52 6.51 26.11 -6.49
N ASP A 53 5.52 26.76 -5.90
CA ASP A 53 4.19 26.14 -5.75
C ASP A 53 3.44 26.18 -7.09
N PRO A 54 3.13 25.02 -7.71
CA PRO A 54 2.39 24.98 -8.97
C PRO A 54 0.91 25.37 -8.81
N MET A 55 0.31 25.16 -7.63
CA MET A 55 -1.12 25.33 -7.38
C MET A 55 -1.47 26.67 -6.73
N LYS A 56 -0.53 27.29 -6.01
CA LYS A 56 -0.65 28.61 -5.37
C LYS A 56 -1.90 28.72 -4.49
N GLN A 57 -2.13 27.70 -3.68
CA GLN A 57 -3.33 27.64 -2.85
C GLN A 57 -3.24 28.55 -1.62
N VAL A 58 -4.37 29.13 -1.24
CA VAL A 58 -4.50 29.93 -0.02
C VAL A 58 -5.69 29.44 0.79
N LEU A 59 -5.65 29.60 2.11
CA LEU A 59 -6.69 29.06 3.02
C LEU A 59 -8.12 29.45 2.62
N ARG A 60 -8.31 30.68 2.15
CA ARG A 60 -9.62 31.20 1.72
C ARG A 60 -10.20 30.47 0.50
N SER A 61 -9.36 29.92 -0.39
CA SER A 61 -9.82 29.09 -1.51
C SER A 61 -9.86 27.61 -1.15
N TYR A 62 -8.94 27.16 -0.29
CA TYR A 62 -8.79 25.77 0.08
C TYR A 62 -9.97 25.23 0.90
N PHE A 63 -10.33 25.87 2.02
CA PHE A 63 -11.37 25.33 2.91
C PHE A 63 -12.75 25.24 2.26
N PRO A 64 -13.26 26.27 1.54
CA PRO A 64 -14.56 26.13 0.87
C PRO A 64 -14.56 25.04 -0.22
N MET A 65 -13.42 24.83 -0.90
CA MET A 65 -13.28 23.76 -1.88
C MET A 65 -13.39 22.39 -1.20
N GLN A 66 -12.70 22.17 -0.09
CA GLN A 66 -12.75 20.90 0.64
C GLN A 66 -14.10 20.67 1.33
N GLU A 67 -14.70 21.72 1.90
CA GLU A 67 -16.05 21.68 2.48
C GLU A 67 -17.11 21.23 1.46
N GLU A 68 -17.08 21.77 0.24
CA GLU A 68 -17.99 21.35 -0.82
C GLU A 68 -17.82 19.87 -1.19
N LYS A 69 -16.59 19.38 -1.23
CA LYS A 69 -16.32 17.95 -1.49
C LYS A 69 -16.89 17.07 -0.40
N ASP A 70 -16.67 17.42 0.87
CA ASP A 70 -17.14 16.62 2.00
C ASP A 70 -18.67 16.64 2.10
N ASN A 71 -19.30 17.80 1.91
CA ASN A 71 -20.77 17.91 1.87
C ASN A 71 -21.37 16.99 0.80
N ARG A 72 -20.74 16.89 -0.38
CA ARG A 72 -21.20 15.98 -1.44
C ARG A 72 -21.00 14.51 -1.07
N VAL A 73 -19.86 14.15 -0.49
CA VAL A 73 -19.59 12.77 -0.06
C VAL A 73 -20.60 12.33 0.99
N TYR A 74 -20.74 13.09 2.08
CA TYR A 74 -21.65 12.72 3.16
C TYR A 74 -23.12 12.76 2.74
N GLY A 75 -23.51 13.74 1.91
CA GLY A 75 -24.85 13.78 1.33
C GLY A 75 -25.15 12.57 0.43
N ALA A 76 -24.16 12.11 -0.35
CA ALA A 76 -24.29 10.92 -1.19
C ALA A 76 -24.36 9.62 -0.37
N LEU A 77 -23.58 9.49 0.72
CA LEU A 77 -23.64 8.32 1.61
C LEU A 77 -24.98 8.24 2.35
N ASP A 78 -25.52 9.38 2.80
CA ASP A 78 -26.85 9.48 3.42
C ASP A 78 -27.97 9.15 2.42
N ALA A 79 -27.85 9.61 1.18
CA ALA A 79 -28.77 9.21 0.11
C ALA A 79 -28.69 7.70 -0.19
N ALA A 80 -27.48 7.13 -0.24
CA ALA A 80 -27.27 5.70 -0.46
C ALA A 80 -27.88 4.84 0.66
N LEU A 81 -27.79 5.32 1.91
CA LEU A 81 -28.44 4.68 3.06
C LEU A 81 -29.96 4.69 2.92
N ARG A 82 -30.57 5.84 2.62
CA ARG A 82 -32.02 5.94 2.36
C ARG A 82 -32.49 5.08 1.19
N GLY A 83 -31.63 4.90 0.19
CA GLY A 83 -31.90 4.09 -0.99
C GLY A 83 -31.68 2.59 -0.80
N ASP A 84 -31.32 2.13 0.42
CA ASP A 84 -30.96 0.73 0.71
C ASP A 84 -29.87 0.18 -0.25
N MET A 85 -28.99 1.05 -0.78
CA MET A 85 -28.04 0.69 -1.84
C MET A 85 -27.01 -0.36 -1.39
N PHE A 86 -26.74 -0.44 -0.09
CA PHE A 86 -25.83 -1.41 0.52
C PHE A 86 -26.34 -2.86 0.47
N ARG A 87 -27.65 -3.10 0.28
CA ARG A 87 -28.20 -4.48 0.27
C ARG A 87 -27.78 -5.30 -0.94
N ASN A 88 -27.40 -4.64 -2.03
CA ASN A 88 -27.06 -5.29 -3.29
C ASN A 88 -25.54 -5.32 -3.54
N VAL A 89 -24.74 -4.91 -2.56
CA VAL A 89 -23.29 -4.95 -2.69
C VAL A 89 -22.81 -6.40 -2.67
N GLU A 90 -21.85 -6.73 -3.53
CA GLU A 90 -21.33 -8.09 -3.57
C GLU A 90 -20.50 -8.40 -2.33
N PRO A 91 -20.86 -9.44 -1.54
CA PRO A 91 -20.15 -9.77 -0.32
C PRO A 91 -18.66 -10.02 -0.52
N ARG A 92 -18.27 -10.64 -1.65
CA ARG A 92 -16.86 -10.89 -2.02
C ARG A 92 -16.05 -9.60 -2.00
N TRP A 93 -16.61 -8.55 -2.60
CA TRP A 93 -15.94 -7.26 -2.71
C TRP A 93 -15.76 -6.62 -1.33
N VAL A 94 -16.83 -6.57 -0.53
CA VAL A 94 -16.81 -5.89 0.77
C VAL A 94 -15.91 -6.59 1.79
N GLU A 95 -15.79 -7.92 1.75
CA GLU A 95 -14.87 -8.64 2.62
C GLU A 95 -13.41 -8.22 2.37
N TRP A 96 -12.99 -8.02 1.12
CA TRP A 96 -11.65 -7.48 0.84
C TRP A 96 -11.49 -6.03 1.27
N MET A 97 -12.57 -5.26 1.36
CA MET A 97 -12.52 -3.89 1.88
C MET A 97 -12.14 -3.85 3.36
N LYS A 98 -12.35 -4.93 4.13
CA LYS A 98 -11.85 -5.02 5.51
C LYS A 98 -10.33 -4.91 5.54
N LEU A 99 -9.62 -5.65 4.69
CA LEU A 99 -8.16 -5.57 4.61
C LEU A 99 -7.69 -4.24 4.01
N PHE A 100 -8.31 -3.80 2.92
CA PHE A 100 -7.95 -2.54 2.27
C PHE A 100 -8.10 -1.33 3.20
N LEU A 101 -9.25 -1.19 3.86
CA LEU A 101 -9.56 -0.08 4.76
C LEU A 101 -8.92 -0.22 6.15
N ALA A 102 -8.38 -1.38 6.50
CA ALA A 102 -7.46 -1.51 7.64
C ALA A 102 -6.06 -0.97 7.30
N ILE A 103 -5.63 -1.09 6.04
CA ILE A 103 -4.31 -0.63 5.59
C ILE A 103 -4.32 0.86 5.32
N ILE A 104 -5.16 1.33 4.38
CA ILE A 104 -4.97 2.62 3.70
C ILE A 104 -4.98 3.86 4.63
N PRO A 105 -5.75 3.94 5.74
CA PRO A 105 -5.69 5.12 6.60
C PRO A 105 -4.32 5.35 7.26
N PHE A 106 -3.52 4.30 7.45
CA PHE A 106 -2.18 4.42 8.05
C PHE A 106 -1.16 5.10 7.12
N PRO A 107 -1.03 4.69 5.83
CA PRO A 107 -0.31 5.48 4.83
C PRO A 107 -0.77 6.93 4.75
N GLU A 108 -2.08 7.23 4.75
CA GLU A 108 -2.56 8.63 4.69
C GLU A 108 -2.06 9.44 5.90
N ILE A 109 -2.27 8.97 7.13
CA ILE A 109 -1.80 9.72 8.31
C ILE A 109 -0.27 9.81 8.39
N SER A 110 0.44 8.83 7.82
CA SER A 110 1.90 8.87 7.66
C SER A 110 2.31 9.91 6.62
N ALA A 111 1.57 10.06 5.52
CA ALA A 111 1.77 11.12 4.54
C ALA A 111 1.54 12.50 5.16
N ALA A 112 0.51 12.67 6.00
CA ALA A 112 0.28 13.92 6.75
C ALA A 112 1.53 14.31 7.58
N ARG A 113 2.08 13.34 8.32
CA ARG A 113 3.31 13.55 9.10
C ARG A 113 4.51 13.88 8.19
N SER A 114 4.61 13.21 7.06
CA SER A 114 5.69 13.40 6.08
C SER A 114 5.70 14.82 5.52
N MET A 115 4.52 15.38 5.27
CA MET A 115 4.38 16.76 4.80
C MET A 115 4.89 17.80 5.81
N ALA A 116 4.67 17.56 7.10
CA ALA A 116 5.26 18.39 8.16
C ALA A 116 6.81 18.30 8.19
N MET A 117 7.38 17.17 7.75
CA MET A 117 8.83 16.97 7.66
C MET A 117 9.42 17.71 6.45
N VAL A 118 8.94 17.40 5.24
CA VAL A 118 9.48 17.97 3.99
C VAL A 118 9.19 19.47 3.88
N GLY A 119 8.07 19.94 4.45
CA GLY A 119 7.75 21.37 4.53
C GLY A 119 8.83 22.19 5.24
N ARG A 120 9.54 21.63 6.23
CA ARG A 120 10.67 22.32 6.88
C ARG A 120 11.96 22.29 6.07
N LEU A 121 12.11 21.31 5.17
CA LEU A 121 13.30 21.14 4.34
C LEU A 121 13.20 21.91 3.01
N ALA A 122 12.00 22.27 2.58
CA ALA A 122 11.80 23.10 1.40
C ALA A 122 12.40 24.50 1.63
N PRO A 123 13.37 24.94 0.79
CA PRO A 123 13.92 26.29 0.89
C PRO A 123 12.91 27.34 0.38
N GLY A 124 12.88 28.50 1.03
CA GLY A 124 11.87 29.53 0.75
C GLY A 124 10.48 29.14 1.27
N GLU A 125 9.47 29.95 0.97
CA GLU A 125 8.13 29.80 1.56
C GLU A 125 7.05 29.28 0.60
N ASP A 126 7.29 29.36 -0.70
CA ASP A 126 6.30 29.03 -1.73
C ASP A 126 5.74 27.61 -1.53
N LEU A 127 6.62 26.60 -1.56
CA LEU A 127 6.19 25.20 -1.48
C LEU A 127 5.85 24.74 -0.06
N ARG A 128 6.28 25.47 0.98
CA ARG A 128 5.92 25.16 2.37
C ARG A 128 4.41 25.22 2.58
N THR A 129 3.76 26.18 1.92
CA THR A 129 2.29 26.28 1.91
C THR A 129 1.67 25.08 1.19
N GLY A 130 2.21 24.69 0.04
CA GLY A 130 1.75 23.51 -0.71
C GLY A 130 1.79 22.23 0.13
N PHE A 131 2.90 21.96 0.81
CA PHE A 131 3.03 20.82 1.73
C PHE A 131 2.11 20.95 2.95
N THR A 132 1.89 22.16 3.47
CA THR A 132 0.93 22.36 4.56
C THR A 132 -0.50 22.02 4.14
N MET A 133 -0.91 22.38 2.92
CA MET A 133 -2.24 21.99 2.41
C MET A 133 -2.33 20.49 2.18
N GLN A 134 -1.29 19.88 1.61
CA GLN A 134 -1.23 18.42 1.47
C GLN A 134 -1.34 17.73 2.83
N MET A 135 -0.65 18.22 3.87
CA MET A 135 -0.81 17.68 5.23
C MET A 135 -2.29 17.66 5.67
N VAL A 136 -3.05 18.72 5.39
CA VAL A 136 -4.48 18.81 5.72
C VAL A 136 -5.31 17.87 4.84
N ASP A 137 -4.96 17.73 3.57
CA ASP A 137 -5.55 16.74 2.65
C ASP A 137 -5.37 15.31 3.21
N GLU A 138 -4.17 14.96 3.69
CA GLU A 138 -3.92 13.62 4.24
C GLU A 138 -4.62 13.36 5.58
N PHE A 139 -4.81 14.39 6.42
CA PHE A 139 -5.69 14.30 7.59
C PHE A 139 -7.14 14.04 7.18
N ARG A 140 -7.61 14.69 6.10
CA ARG A 140 -8.92 14.44 5.52
C ARG A 140 -9.00 13.02 4.97
N HIS A 141 -8.00 12.54 4.24
CA HIS A 141 -7.98 11.21 3.63
C HIS A 141 -8.08 10.10 4.67
N SER A 142 -7.21 10.14 5.69
CA SER A 142 -7.27 9.19 6.82
C SER A 142 -8.65 9.20 7.49
N THR A 143 -9.18 10.39 7.81
CA THR A 143 -10.45 10.53 8.54
C THR A 143 -11.65 10.09 7.70
N ILE A 144 -11.71 10.45 6.41
CA ILE A 144 -12.85 10.13 5.55
C ILE A 144 -12.88 8.63 5.20
N GLN A 145 -11.72 8.00 5.05
CA GLN A 145 -11.60 6.55 4.85
C GLN A 145 -11.96 5.76 6.12
N MET A 146 -11.58 6.26 7.31
CA MET A 146 -12.05 5.68 8.58
C MET A 146 -13.58 5.82 8.74
N ASN A 147 -14.18 6.92 8.28
CA ASN A 147 -15.63 7.07 8.26
C ASN A 147 -16.31 6.11 7.27
N LEU A 148 -15.71 5.88 6.10
CA LEU A 148 -16.20 4.88 5.15
C LEU A 148 -16.19 3.48 5.76
N LYS A 149 -15.11 3.14 6.48
CA LYS A 149 -15.00 1.88 7.20
C LYS A 149 -16.12 1.72 8.25
N LYS A 150 -16.39 2.78 9.02
CA LYS A 150 -17.54 2.83 9.94
C LYS A 150 -18.86 2.63 9.19
N TRP A 151 -19.03 3.24 8.02
CA TRP A 151 -20.23 3.07 7.20
C TRP A 151 -20.42 1.60 6.79
N TYR A 152 -19.38 0.87 6.41
CA TYR A 152 -19.50 -0.57 6.16
C TYR A 152 -19.82 -1.35 7.45
N MET A 153 -19.15 -1.03 8.55
CA MET A 153 -19.43 -1.66 9.85
C MET A 153 -20.89 -1.52 10.28
N GLU A 154 -21.55 -0.41 9.99
CA GLU A 154 -22.93 -0.15 10.38
C GLU A 154 -23.97 -0.77 9.43
N ASN A 155 -23.61 -1.00 8.16
CA ASN A 155 -24.59 -1.30 7.11
C ASN A 155 -24.36 -2.63 6.38
N TYR A 156 -23.15 -3.18 6.39
CA TYR A 156 -22.87 -4.46 5.75
C TYR A 156 -23.35 -5.65 6.60
N ILE A 157 -23.71 -6.75 5.93
CA ILE A 157 -24.32 -7.94 6.56
C ILE A 157 -23.40 -8.62 7.59
N ASP A 158 -22.08 -8.49 7.45
CA ASP A 158 -21.10 -9.11 8.35
C ASP A 158 -20.09 -8.08 8.87
N PRO A 159 -20.43 -7.34 9.95
CA PRO A 159 -19.60 -6.26 10.47
C PRO A 159 -18.31 -6.75 11.14
N ALA A 160 -18.24 -8.04 11.50
CA ALA A 160 -17.08 -8.62 12.15
C ALA A 160 -15.83 -8.50 11.26
N GLY A 161 -14.77 -7.91 11.79
CA GLY A 161 -13.56 -7.56 11.05
C GLY A 161 -13.46 -6.06 10.78
N PHE A 162 -14.58 -5.38 10.47
CA PHE A 162 -14.56 -3.92 10.35
C PHE A 162 -14.36 -3.24 11.71
N ASP A 163 -15.00 -3.79 12.74
CA ASP A 163 -14.97 -3.35 14.13
C ASP A 163 -13.59 -3.43 14.79
N ILE A 164 -12.73 -4.33 14.33
CA ILE A 164 -11.38 -4.55 14.89
C ILE A 164 -10.24 -4.07 13.98
N THR A 165 -10.51 -3.53 12.80
CA THR A 165 -9.49 -3.15 11.80
C THR A 165 -8.29 -2.37 12.34
N GLU A 166 -8.48 -1.40 13.24
CA GLU A 166 -7.37 -0.61 13.81
C GLU A 166 -6.45 -1.47 14.69
N GLU A 167 -7.04 -2.36 15.50
CA GLU A 167 -6.27 -3.30 16.31
C GLU A 167 -5.64 -4.39 15.45
N ALA A 168 -6.37 -4.87 14.44
CA ALA A 168 -5.92 -5.88 13.49
C ALA A 168 -4.76 -5.38 12.61
N PHE A 169 -4.71 -4.09 12.27
CA PHE A 169 -3.65 -3.48 11.47
C PHE A 169 -2.25 -3.78 12.05
N GLY A 170 -2.08 -3.65 13.36
CA GLY A 170 -0.81 -3.90 14.04
C GLY A 170 -0.47 -5.38 14.24
N LYS A 171 -1.41 -6.30 13.96
CA LYS A 171 -1.33 -7.71 14.39
C LYS A 171 -1.41 -8.73 13.26
N CYS A 172 -2.09 -8.43 12.15
CA CYS A 172 -2.28 -9.39 11.06
C CYS A 172 -1.03 -9.52 10.18
N TYR A 173 -0.73 -10.75 9.73
CA TYR A 173 0.39 -11.00 8.81
C TYR A 173 0.22 -10.25 7.47
N ALA A 174 -1.01 -10.07 7.00
CA ALA A 174 -1.31 -9.41 5.73
C ALA A 174 -1.14 -7.89 5.80
N THR A 175 -1.45 -7.26 6.93
CA THR A 175 -1.35 -5.81 7.12
C THR A 175 0.10 -5.35 7.26
N THR A 176 1.04 -6.25 7.56
CA THR A 176 2.49 -5.93 7.58
C THR A 176 2.99 -5.33 6.27
N ILE A 177 2.42 -5.75 5.13
CA ILE A 177 2.74 -5.22 3.80
C ILE A 177 2.34 -3.72 3.74
N GLY A 178 1.11 -3.41 4.16
CA GLY A 178 0.61 -2.03 4.24
C GLY A 178 1.34 -1.17 5.28
N ARG A 179 1.76 -1.77 6.39
CA ARG A 179 2.60 -1.11 7.40
C ARG A 179 3.96 -0.72 6.83
N GLN A 180 4.63 -1.62 6.11
CA GLN A 180 5.91 -1.31 5.45
C GLN A 180 5.76 -0.17 4.44
N PHE A 181 4.65 -0.12 3.72
CA PHE A 181 4.34 0.98 2.79
C PHE A 181 4.26 2.33 3.51
N GLY A 182 3.42 2.44 4.55
CA GLY A 182 3.26 3.69 5.30
C GLY A 182 4.50 4.08 6.12
N GLU A 183 5.22 3.13 6.70
CA GLU A 183 6.47 3.40 7.43
C GLU A 183 7.57 3.95 6.49
N GLY A 184 7.53 3.59 5.21
CA GLY A 184 8.42 4.14 4.18
C GLY A 184 8.24 5.65 3.95
N PHE A 185 7.09 6.23 4.32
CA PHE A 185 6.83 7.67 4.17
C PHE A 185 7.57 8.51 5.22
N ILE A 186 7.78 7.93 6.42
CA ILE A 186 8.23 8.66 7.62
C ILE A 186 9.57 8.20 8.19
N THR A 187 10.23 7.22 7.56
CA THR A 187 11.45 6.60 8.10
C THR A 187 12.64 6.75 7.15
N GLY A 188 13.77 7.20 7.69
CA GLY A 188 15.02 7.40 6.96
C GLY A 188 15.31 8.87 6.67
N ASP A 189 16.05 9.14 5.61
CA ASP A 189 16.28 10.49 5.12
C ASP A 189 14.92 11.10 4.76
N ALA A 190 14.63 12.27 5.33
CA ALA A 190 13.33 12.91 5.21
C ALA A 190 12.96 13.26 3.75
N ILE A 191 13.93 13.51 2.87
CA ILE A 191 13.68 13.71 1.44
C ILE A 191 13.37 12.38 0.76
N THR A 192 14.17 11.34 1.05
CA THR A 192 13.94 10.00 0.50
C THR A 192 12.55 9.50 0.87
N SER A 193 12.13 9.65 2.13
CA SER A 193 10.86 9.14 2.63
C SER A 193 9.67 10.00 2.17
N ALA A 194 9.69 11.30 2.48
CA ALA A 194 8.53 12.16 2.32
C ALA A 194 8.38 12.70 0.89
N ASN A 195 9.45 12.79 0.10
CA ASN A 195 9.39 13.27 -1.27
C ASN A 195 9.56 12.16 -2.30
N VAL A 196 10.71 11.47 -2.31
CA VAL A 196 11.02 10.50 -3.37
C VAL A 196 10.11 9.27 -3.29
N TYR A 197 10.00 8.65 -2.12
CA TYR A 197 9.19 7.45 -1.93
C TYR A 197 7.70 7.75 -2.00
N LEU A 198 7.22 8.73 -1.24
CA LEU A 198 5.81 9.12 -1.21
C LEU A 198 5.40 9.88 -2.48
N THR A 199 5.77 11.15 -2.60
CA THR A 199 5.13 12.01 -3.61
C THR A 199 5.56 11.72 -5.06
N VAL A 200 6.84 11.44 -5.28
CA VAL A 200 7.42 11.24 -6.62
C VAL A 200 7.16 9.84 -7.17
N VAL A 201 6.93 8.85 -6.31
CA VAL A 201 6.74 7.46 -6.72
C VAL A 201 5.37 6.93 -6.29
N ALA A 202 5.07 6.81 -5.00
CA ALA A 202 3.79 6.24 -4.55
C ALA A 202 2.60 7.02 -5.13
N GLU A 203 2.60 8.35 -4.92
CA GLU A 203 1.49 9.20 -5.34
C GLU A 203 1.44 9.41 -6.86
N THR A 204 2.61 9.59 -7.49
CA THR A 204 2.65 9.87 -8.93
C THR A 204 2.42 8.61 -9.77
N ALA A 205 2.94 7.46 -9.36
CA ALA A 205 2.89 6.23 -10.16
C ALA A 205 1.69 5.33 -9.82
N PHE A 206 1.40 5.15 -8.52
CA PHE A 206 0.53 4.08 -8.06
C PHE A 206 -0.86 4.53 -7.62
N THR A 207 -1.04 5.80 -7.24
CA THR A 207 -2.34 6.35 -6.79
C THR A 207 -3.50 6.07 -7.74
N ASN A 208 -3.30 6.09 -9.06
CA ASN A 208 -4.40 5.76 -9.98
C ASN A 208 -4.93 4.32 -9.79
N THR A 209 -4.06 3.37 -9.41
CA THR A 209 -4.51 2.00 -9.09
C THR A 209 -5.37 1.97 -7.82
N LEU A 210 -5.06 2.82 -6.82
CA LEU A 210 -5.84 2.91 -5.58
C LEU A 210 -7.13 3.70 -5.74
N PHE A 211 -7.09 4.84 -6.44
CA PHE A 211 -8.15 5.85 -6.41
C PHE A 211 -8.94 5.96 -7.71
N VAL A 212 -8.60 5.18 -8.75
CA VAL A 212 -9.41 5.06 -9.96
C VAL A 212 -9.83 3.62 -10.21
N ALA A 213 -8.90 2.66 -10.14
CA ALA A 213 -9.27 1.25 -10.36
C ALA A 213 -10.14 0.67 -9.23
N MET A 214 -9.81 0.88 -7.95
CA MET A 214 -10.65 0.38 -6.85
C MET A 214 -12.07 0.96 -6.89
N PRO A 215 -12.30 2.29 -7.09
CA PRO A 215 -13.63 2.82 -7.35
C PRO A 215 -14.36 2.20 -8.54
N SER A 216 -13.63 1.96 -9.64
CA SER A 216 -14.22 1.35 -10.84
C SER A 216 -14.70 -0.07 -10.57
N GLU A 217 -13.91 -0.88 -9.87
CA GLU A 217 -14.29 -2.24 -9.49
C GLU A 217 -15.39 -2.25 -8.41
N ALA A 218 -15.33 -1.35 -7.43
CA ALA A 218 -16.39 -1.18 -6.43
C ALA A 218 -17.75 -0.95 -7.10
N ALA A 219 -17.82 0.01 -8.02
CA ALA A 219 -19.06 0.31 -8.75
C ALA A 219 -19.58 -0.90 -9.53
N ARG A 220 -18.68 -1.72 -10.12
CA ARG A 220 -19.04 -2.96 -10.83
C ARG A 220 -19.58 -4.07 -9.93
N ASN A 221 -19.30 -3.99 -8.63
CA ASN A 221 -19.75 -4.93 -7.59
C ASN A 221 -20.88 -4.36 -6.73
N GLY A 222 -21.56 -3.31 -7.21
CA GLY A 222 -22.70 -2.70 -6.52
C GLY A 222 -22.32 -1.82 -5.32
N ASP A 223 -21.03 -1.57 -5.10
CA ASP A 223 -20.53 -0.71 -4.04
C ASP A 223 -20.48 0.74 -4.50
N TYR A 224 -21.38 1.55 -3.95
CA TYR A 224 -21.45 2.98 -4.22
C TYR A 224 -20.69 3.84 -3.20
N ALA A 225 -20.41 3.30 -2.01
CA ALA A 225 -19.82 4.07 -0.92
C ALA A 225 -18.32 4.32 -1.17
N LEU A 226 -17.57 3.29 -1.56
CA LEU A 226 -16.14 3.42 -1.88
C LEU A 226 -15.89 4.42 -3.02
N PRO A 227 -16.56 4.34 -4.19
CA PRO A 227 -16.33 5.29 -5.27
C PRO A 227 -16.61 6.73 -4.85
N THR A 228 -17.68 6.95 -4.09
CA THR A 228 -18.07 8.28 -3.59
C THR A 228 -16.94 8.91 -2.77
N VAL A 229 -16.31 8.14 -1.88
CA VAL A 229 -15.24 8.62 -1.02
C VAL A 229 -13.92 8.73 -1.80
N PHE A 230 -13.51 7.68 -2.50
CA PHE A 230 -12.17 7.59 -3.10
C PHE A 230 -12.00 8.50 -4.33
N LEU A 231 -13.06 8.75 -5.11
CA LEU A 231 -12.98 9.75 -6.19
C LEU A 231 -12.90 11.18 -5.65
N SER A 232 -13.42 11.43 -4.44
CA SER A 232 -13.28 12.71 -3.76
C SER A 232 -11.85 12.92 -3.27
N VAL A 233 -11.23 11.87 -2.71
CA VAL A 233 -9.81 11.84 -2.34
C VAL A 233 -8.91 12.02 -3.57
N GLN A 234 -9.17 11.30 -4.66
CA GLN A 234 -8.40 11.38 -5.92
C GLN A 234 -8.24 12.83 -6.45
N SER A 235 -9.26 13.66 -6.26
CA SER A 235 -9.23 15.06 -6.71
C SER A 235 -8.21 15.93 -5.97
N ASP A 236 -7.70 15.48 -4.82
CA ASP A 236 -6.65 16.13 -4.04
C ASP A 236 -5.25 15.75 -4.53
N GLU A 237 -5.06 14.49 -4.92
CA GLU A 237 -3.79 13.89 -5.34
C GLU A 237 -3.04 14.65 -6.45
N SER A 238 -3.78 15.30 -7.35
CA SER A 238 -3.15 16.13 -8.40
C SER A 238 -2.26 17.25 -7.84
N ARG A 239 -2.56 17.75 -6.64
CA ARG A 239 -1.76 18.76 -5.95
C ARG A 239 -0.52 18.16 -5.31
N HIS A 240 -0.66 16.94 -4.81
CA HIS A 240 0.40 16.20 -4.12
C HIS A 240 1.51 15.85 -5.11
N ILE A 241 1.12 15.36 -6.30
CA ILE A 241 2.00 15.14 -7.46
C ILE A 241 2.74 16.43 -7.85
N GLY A 242 2.02 17.57 -7.87
CA GLY A 242 2.59 18.88 -8.16
C GLY A 242 3.65 19.30 -7.14
N ASN A 243 3.37 19.10 -5.85
CA ASN A 243 4.32 19.39 -4.78
C ASN A 243 5.58 18.53 -4.90
N GLY A 244 5.39 17.22 -5.09
CA GLY A 244 6.45 16.25 -5.22
C GLY A 244 7.39 16.57 -6.38
N HIS A 245 6.81 16.83 -7.55
CA HIS A 245 7.56 17.19 -8.75
C HIS A 245 8.33 18.51 -8.59
N SER A 246 7.74 19.53 -7.97
CA SER A 246 8.42 20.82 -7.80
C SER A 246 9.66 20.71 -6.90
N MET A 247 9.56 19.93 -5.83
CA MET A 247 10.68 19.62 -4.96
C MET A 247 11.76 18.83 -5.70
N LEU A 248 11.37 17.75 -6.42
CA LEU A 248 12.28 16.96 -7.27
C LEU A 248 13.06 17.83 -8.24
N MET A 249 12.38 18.73 -8.95
CA MET A 249 13.01 19.63 -9.92
C MET A 249 13.99 20.61 -9.28
N SER A 250 13.82 20.93 -7.99
CA SER A 250 14.76 21.76 -7.23
C SER A 250 15.98 20.97 -6.80
N MET A 251 15.78 19.72 -6.36
CA MET A 251 16.87 18.80 -6.00
C MET A 251 17.74 18.43 -7.20
N LEU A 252 17.15 18.25 -8.38
CA LEU A 252 17.86 17.92 -9.63
C LEU A 252 18.84 19.01 -10.09
N LYS A 253 18.70 20.24 -9.58
CA LYS A 253 19.62 21.34 -9.91
C LYS A 253 20.98 21.20 -9.25
N GLU A 254 21.09 20.42 -8.18
CA GLU A 254 22.36 20.10 -7.54
C GLU A 254 22.88 18.77 -8.09
N PRO A 255 23.96 18.75 -8.89
CA PRO A 255 24.53 17.51 -9.42
C PRO A 255 24.97 16.54 -8.33
N GLU A 256 25.35 17.07 -7.16
CA GLU A 256 25.67 16.25 -6.00
C GLU A 256 24.50 15.35 -5.60
N ASN A 257 23.24 15.74 -5.80
CA ASN A 257 22.09 14.90 -5.43
C ASN A 257 21.86 13.72 -6.36
N HIS A 258 22.43 13.70 -7.56
CA HIS A 258 22.08 12.72 -8.61
C HIS A 258 22.29 11.28 -8.12
N LEU A 259 23.40 11.01 -7.44
CA LEU A 259 23.68 9.68 -6.88
C LEU A 259 22.60 9.21 -5.89
N LEU A 260 22.08 10.11 -5.04
CA LEU A 260 21.01 9.78 -4.10
C LEU A 260 19.66 9.64 -4.79
N LEU A 261 19.36 10.52 -5.74
CA LEU A 261 18.10 10.45 -6.52
C LEU A 261 18.01 9.14 -7.29
N GLU A 262 19.08 8.71 -7.94
CA GLU A 262 19.13 7.42 -8.65
C GLU A 262 18.87 6.25 -7.69
N ARG A 263 19.57 6.23 -6.55
CA ARG A 263 19.38 5.22 -5.51
C ARG A 263 17.94 5.20 -4.99
N ASP A 264 17.42 6.37 -4.63
CA ASP A 264 16.15 6.51 -3.92
C ASP A 264 14.97 6.28 -4.85
N MET A 265 15.03 6.72 -6.11
CA MET A 265 14.02 6.39 -7.11
C MET A 265 13.97 4.89 -7.40
N ARG A 266 15.13 4.23 -7.51
CA ARG A 266 15.21 2.79 -7.71
C ARG A 266 14.59 2.02 -6.54
N TYR A 267 14.98 2.38 -5.31
CA TYR A 267 14.42 1.83 -4.07
C TYR A 267 12.90 2.03 -4.00
N ALA A 268 12.46 3.27 -4.18
CA ALA A 268 11.06 3.65 -4.07
C ALA A 268 10.22 2.92 -5.10
N PHE A 269 10.62 2.92 -6.37
CA PHE A 269 9.87 2.23 -7.42
C PHE A 269 9.71 0.74 -7.10
N TRP A 270 10.81 0.07 -6.73
CA TRP A 270 10.77 -1.37 -6.48
C TRP A 270 9.90 -1.75 -5.28
N GLN A 271 10.02 -1.03 -4.16
CA GLN A 271 9.19 -1.28 -2.98
C GLN A 271 7.71 -1.01 -3.25
N ASN A 272 7.40 0.11 -3.90
CA ASN A 272 6.03 0.45 -4.24
C ASN A 272 5.41 -0.60 -5.18
N HIS A 273 6.13 -1.02 -6.24
CA HIS A 273 5.73 -2.13 -7.10
C HIS A 273 5.47 -3.41 -6.29
N ALA A 274 6.42 -3.81 -5.44
CA ALA A 274 6.29 -5.05 -4.68
C ALA A 274 5.03 -5.02 -3.78
N ILE A 275 4.80 -3.91 -3.08
CA ILE A 275 3.75 -3.79 -2.07
C ILE A 275 2.38 -3.51 -2.70
N VAL A 276 2.28 -2.46 -3.53
CA VAL A 276 1.00 -2.01 -4.09
C VAL A 276 0.43 -3.09 -5.00
N ASP A 277 1.25 -3.70 -5.84
CA ASP A 277 0.77 -4.73 -6.76
C ASP A 277 0.31 -5.98 -6.02
N ALA A 278 0.99 -6.34 -4.93
CA ALA A 278 0.57 -7.45 -4.08
C ALA A 278 -0.78 -7.21 -3.40
N ALA A 279 -1.06 -5.99 -2.94
CA ALA A 279 -2.32 -5.68 -2.29
C ALA A 279 -3.42 -5.36 -3.31
N ILE A 280 -3.26 -4.27 -4.06
CA ILE A 280 -4.27 -3.69 -4.93
C ILE A 280 -4.55 -4.60 -6.13
N GLY A 281 -3.52 -5.20 -6.73
CA GLY A 281 -3.70 -6.17 -7.80
C GLY A 281 -4.56 -7.35 -7.35
N THR A 282 -4.33 -7.86 -6.15
CA THR A 282 -5.13 -8.96 -5.61
C THR A 282 -6.56 -8.53 -5.30
N PHE A 283 -6.79 -7.34 -4.73
CA PHE A 283 -8.14 -6.85 -4.44
C PHE A 283 -8.98 -6.66 -5.70
N ILE A 284 -8.40 -6.03 -6.73
CA ILE A 284 -9.04 -5.80 -8.02
C ILE A 284 -9.43 -7.12 -8.69
N GLU A 285 -8.58 -8.14 -8.64
CA GLU A 285 -8.81 -9.36 -9.41
C GLU A 285 -9.58 -10.43 -8.65
N TYR A 286 -9.31 -10.60 -7.37
CA TYR A 286 -9.88 -11.69 -6.55
C TYR A 286 -11.02 -11.24 -5.65
N GLY A 287 -11.19 -9.92 -5.42
CA GLY A 287 -12.32 -9.38 -4.68
C GLY A 287 -13.57 -9.13 -5.52
N THR A 288 -13.42 -8.98 -6.83
CA THR A 288 -14.52 -8.71 -7.77
C THR A 288 -15.22 -10.02 -8.20
N THR A 289 -16.55 -9.98 -8.37
CA THR A 289 -17.33 -11.06 -9.03
C THR A 289 -17.68 -10.70 -10.48
N ASN A 290 -17.50 -9.43 -10.87
CA ASN A 290 -17.76 -8.98 -12.23
C ASN A 290 -16.69 -9.51 -13.19
N ARG A 291 -17.07 -10.44 -14.06
CA ARG A 291 -16.19 -11.10 -15.04
C ARG A 291 -16.45 -10.69 -16.49
N ASP A 292 -16.75 -9.40 -16.71
CA ASP A 292 -16.79 -8.85 -18.08
C ASP A 292 -15.40 -9.01 -18.74
N LYS A 293 -15.35 -9.74 -19.85
CA LYS A 293 -14.09 -10.01 -20.57
C LYS A 293 -13.52 -8.75 -21.26
N ASN A 294 -14.34 -7.72 -21.45
CA ASN A 294 -13.92 -6.44 -22.04
C ASN A 294 -13.36 -5.45 -21.00
N LYS A 295 -13.49 -5.72 -19.69
CA LYS A 295 -12.89 -4.87 -18.67
C LYS A 295 -11.37 -5.08 -18.63
N GLU A 296 -10.60 -4.06 -18.24
CA GLU A 296 -9.16 -4.19 -18.07
C GLU A 296 -8.82 -5.16 -16.91
N SER A 297 -7.78 -5.98 -17.08
CA SER A 297 -7.13 -6.70 -15.99
C SER A 297 -6.19 -5.78 -15.21
N TYR A 298 -5.71 -6.23 -14.05
CA TYR A 298 -4.75 -5.43 -13.29
C TYR A 298 -3.46 -5.19 -14.09
N ALA A 299 -2.98 -6.19 -14.84
CA ALA A 299 -1.80 -6.02 -15.70
C ALA A 299 -2.03 -4.98 -16.81
N GLU A 300 -3.22 -4.95 -17.43
CA GLU A 300 -3.55 -3.94 -18.45
C GLU A 300 -3.57 -2.52 -17.84
N MET A 301 -4.18 -2.35 -16.66
CA MET A 301 -4.18 -1.09 -15.91
C MET A 301 -2.75 -0.68 -15.50
N TRP A 302 -1.94 -1.63 -15.02
CA TRP A 302 -0.56 -1.39 -14.62
C TRP A 302 0.28 -0.93 -15.80
N HIS A 303 0.14 -1.58 -16.96
CA HIS A 303 0.85 -1.18 -18.17
C HIS A 303 0.47 0.25 -18.57
N ARG A 304 -0.81 0.61 -18.51
CA ARG A 304 -1.25 1.96 -18.85
C ARG A 304 -0.69 3.01 -17.89
N TRP A 305 -0.87 2.84 -16.59
CA TRP A 305 -0.53 3.89 -15.63
C TRP A 305 0.93 3.88 -15.19
N ILE A 306 1.51 2.71 -14.93
CA ILE A 306 2.87 2.63 -14.40
C ILE A 306 3.86 2.62 -15.57
N PHE A 307 3.61 1.84 -16.63
CA PHE A 307 4.54 1.75 -17.74
C PHE A 307 4.42 2.94 -18.70
N GLU A 308 3.24 3.21 -19.24
CA GLU A 308 3.05 4.28 -20.22
C GLU A 308 3.06 5.66 -19.54
N ASP A 309 2.18 5.92 -18.58
CA ASP A 309 2.07 7.26 -17.99
C ASP A 309 3.27 7.59 -17.08
N TYR A 310 3.58 6.78 -16.07
CA TYR A 310 4.66 7.10 -15.14
C TYR A 310 6.06 6.89 -15.73
N TYR A 311 6.40 5.66 -16.13
CA TYR A 311 7.77 5.36 -16.56
C TYR A 311 8.15 6.15 -17.83
N ARG A 312 7.35 6.10 -18.89
CA ARG A 312 7.72 6.73 -20.17
C ARG A 312 7.54 8.24 -20.17
N THR A 313 6.52 8.80 -19.52
CA THR A 313 6.27 10.26 -19.56
C THR A 313 6.80 11.02 -18.35
N TYR A 314 7.06 10.37 -17.22
CA TYR A 314 7.57 11.02 -16.01
C TYR A 314 9.02 10.63 -15.70
N MET A 315 9.35 9.34 -15.54
CA MET A 315 10.71 8.91 -15.15
C MET A 315 11.74 9.10 -16.27
N LEU A 316 11.47 8.56 -17.47
CA LEU A 316 12.42 8.58 -18.59
C LEU A 316 12.87 10.00 -18.97
N PRO A 317 12.00 11.03 -19.00
CA PRO A 317 12.46 12.40 -19.26
C PRO A 317 13.43 12.96 -18.23
N LEU A 318 13.52 12.40 -17.03
CA LEU A 318 14.45 12.87 -16.02
C LEU A 318 15.92 12.62 -16.40
N GLU A 319 16.20 11.68 -17.31
CA GLU A 319 17.56 11.45 -17.84
C GLU A 319 18.15 12.69 -18.50
N LYS A 320 17.31 13.60 -19.01
CA LYS A 320 17.73 14.90 -19.56
C LYS A 320 18.38 15.81 -18.51
N TYR A 321 18.16 15.54 -17.23
CA TYR A 321 18.76 16.26 -16.10
C TYR A 321 19.98 15.56 -15.51
N GLY A 322 20.43 14.44 -16.09
CA GLY A 322 21.67 13.76 -15.70
C GLY A 322 21.50 12.58 -14.74
N ILE A 323 20.27 12.22 -14.35
CA ILE A 323 20.02 11.02 -13.55
C ILE A 323 19.86 9.78 -14.43
N LYS A 324 20.42 8.65 -14.00
CA LYS A 324 20.24 7.35 -14.64
C LYS A 324 18.94 6.68 -14.18
N ILE A 325 18.07 6.34 -15.13
CA ILE A 325 16.89 5.53 -14.84
C ILE A 325 17.23 4.03 -14.98
N HIS A 326 16.78 3.24 -14.01
CA HIS A 326 16.95 1.79 -13.99
C HIS A 326 15.84 1.09 -14.81
N HIS A 327 15.92 1.22 -16.13
CA HIS A 327 14.91 0.69 -17.08
C HIS A 327 14.63 -0.80 -16.90
N ASP A 328 15.67 -1.60 -16.68
CA ASP A 328 15.56 -3.05 -16.51
C ASP A 328 14.74 -3.44 -15.27
N ASP A 329 14.77 -2.62 -14.21
CA ASP A 329 13.99 -2.86 -13.00
C ASP A 329 12.48 -2.67 -13.28
N VAL A 330 12.12 -1.70 -14.12
CA VAL A 330 10.74 -1.49 -14.60
C VAL A 330 10.28 -2.65 -15.49
N GLN A 331 11.13 -3.13 -16.40
CA GLN A 331 10.83 -4.30 -17.22
C GLN A 331 10.67 -5.56 -16.35
N THR A 332 11.51 -5.71 -15.33
CA THR A 332 11.43 -6.82 -14.39
C THR A 332 10.14 -6.78 -13.60
N ALA A 333 9.74 -5.61 -13.10
CA ALA A 333 8.45 -5.41 -12.43
C ALA A 333 7.27 -5.83 -13.33
N TRP A 334 7.29 -5.43 -14.60
CA TRP A 334 6.27 -5.85 -15.57
C TRP A 334 6.23 -7.35 -15.80
N LYS A 335 7.39 -8.00 -15.97
CA LYS A 335 7.50 -9.45 -16.14
C LYS A 335 7.05 -10.22 -14.90
N ARG A 336 7.26 -9.67 -13.69
CA ARG A 336 6.74 -10.28 -12.46
C ARG A 336 5.23 -10.43 -12.51
N LEU A 337 4.51 -9.43 -13.03
CA LEU A 337 3.06 -9.46 -13.17
C LEU A 337 2.61 -10.44 -14.26
N THR A 338 3.20 -10.33 -15.46
CA THR A 338 2.68 -11.02 -16.66
C THR A 338 3.24 -12.41 -16.90
N GLU A 339 4.54 -12.63 -16.62
CA GLU A 339 5.22 -13.91 -16.89
C GLU A 339 5.36 -14.76 -15.63
N LYS A 340 5.50 -14.12 -14.45
CA LYS A 340 5.70 -14.83 -13.17
C LYS A 340 4.45 -14.86 -12.27
N HIS A 341 3.32 -14.35 -12.77
CA HIS A 341 2.00 -14.43 -12.13
C HIS A 341 1.97 -13.90 -10.69
N TYR A 342 2.69 -12.81 -10.42
CA TYR A 342 2.92 -12.29 -9.06
C TYR A 342 1.62 -12.08 -8.26
N VAL A 343 0.65 -11.35 -8.82
CA VAL A 343 -0.65 -11.06 -8.18
C VAL A 343 -1.42 -12.33 -7.83
N HIS A 344 -1.39 -13.33 -8.71
CA HIS A 344 -2.10 -14.59 -8.51
C HIS A 344 -1.46 -15.45 -7.42
N LYS A 345 -0.12 -15.44 -7.32
CA LYS A 345 0.60 -16.08 -6.21
C LYS A 345 0.34 -15.38 -4.87
N VAL A 346 0.15 -14.06 -4.87
CA VAL A 346 -0.25 -13.31 -3.66
C VAL A 346 -1.67 -13.68 -3.25
N ALA A 347 -2.59 -13.85 -4.20
CA ALA A 347 -3.94 -14.31 -3.90
C ALA A 347 -3.97 -15.72 -3.29
N GLN A 348 -3.17 -16.67 -3.83
CA GLN A 348 -3.00 -17.98 -3.20
C GLN A 348 -2.46 -17.86 -1.76
N PHE A 349 -1.51 -16.96 -1.53
CA PHE A 349 -0.94 -16.75 -0.19
C PHE A 349 -1.97 -16.26 0.82
N PHE A 350 -2.79 -15.25 0.46
CA PHE A 350 -3.87 -14.77 1.33
C PHE A 350 -4.96 -15.82 1.56
N ALA A 351 -5.26 -16.65 0.56
CA ALA A 351 -6.18 -17.78 0.69
C ALA A 351 -5.62 -18.85 1.61
N VAL A 352 -4.35 -19.23 1.48
CA VAL A 352 -3.73 -20.21 2.39
C VAL A 352 -3.71 -19.72 3.83
N GLY A 353 -3.48 -18.43 4.05
CA GLY A 353 -3.48 -17.83 5.39
C GLY A 353 -4.86 -17.52 5.98
N TRP A 354 -5.97 -17.97 5.35
CA TRP A 354 -7.32 -17.46 5.66
C TRP A 354 -7.69 -17.50 7.14
N SER A 355 -7.27 -18.53 7.88
CA SER A 355 -7.67 -18.68 9.29
C SER A 355 -7.06 -17.60 10.20
N ALA A 356 -5.97 -16.96 9.79
CA ALA A 356 -5.35 -15.84 10.50
C ALA A 356 -5.76 -14.47 9.93
N ASN A 357 -6.76 -14.42 9.06
CA ASN A 357 -7.34 -13.18 8.55
C ASN A 357 -8.37 -12.60 9.56
N PHE A 358 -8.78 -11.36 9.30
CA PHE A 358 -9.95 -10.72 9.92
C PHE A 358 -11.03 -10.41 8.87
N TRP A 359 -11.00 -11.12 7.75
CA TRP A 359 -11.98 -11.05 6.66
C TRP A 359 -12.20 -12.45 6.07
N ARG A 360 -13.28 -12.63 5.31
CA ARG A 360 -13.61 -13.89 4.64
C ARG A 360 -13.06 -13.91 3.22
N ILE A 361 -12.69 -15.08 2.72
CA ILE A 361 -12.21 -15.26 1.34
C ILE A 361 -12.80 -16.53 0.74
N GLU A 362 -13.59 -16.40 -0.33
CA GLU A 362 -14.17 -17.54 -1.03
C GLU A 362 -13.27 -18.09 -2.13
N ALA A 363 -13.57 -19.33 -2.53
CA ALA A 363 -12.95 -19.94 -3.70
C ALA A 363 -13.33 -19.20 -4.99
N GLN A 364 -12.40 -19.23 -5.95
CA GLN A 364 -12.71 -18.84 -7.31
C GLN A 364 -13.56 -19.94 -7.98
N THR A 365 -14.54 -19.51 -8.78
CA THR A 365 -15.53 -20.33 -9.48
C THR A 365 -15.13 -20.57 -10.94
N ASP A 366 -15.88 -21.41 -11.66
CA ASP A 366 -15.66 -21.63 -13.10
C ASP A 366 -15.72 -20.33 -13.93
N LYS A 367 -16.60 -19.38 -13.57
CA LYS A 367 -16.65 -18.06 -14.22
C LYS A 367 -15.37 -17.25 -13.98
N ASP A 368 -14.83 -17.35 -12.77
CA ASP A 368 -13.56 -16.70 -12.43
C ASP A 368 -12.43 -17.34 -13.25
N PHE A 369 -12.39 -18.68 -13.33
CA PHE A 369 -11.41 -19.43 -14.12
C PHE A 369 -11.42 -19.04 -15.60
N GLU A 370 -12.59 -18.96 -16.22
CA GLU A 370 -12.71 -18.53 -17.63
C GLU A 370 -12.19 -17.11 -17.86
N TRP A 371 -12.46 -16.19 -16.92
CA TRP A 371 -11.99 -14.82 -17.05
C TRP A 371 -10.48 -14.72 -16.85
N PHE A 372 -9.95 -15.42 -15.84
CA PHE A 372 -8.52 -15.47 -15.60
C PHE A 372 -7.78 -16.10 -16.78
N GLU A 373 -8.25 -17.22 -17.33
CA GLU A 373 -7.63 -17.83 -18.51
C GLU A 373 -7.70 -16.93 -19.74
N HIS A 374 -8.79 -16.16 -19.89
CA HIS A 374 -8.91 -15.18 -20.98
C HIS A 374 -7.91 -14.02 -20.85
N LYS A 375 -7.74 -13.47 -19.64
CA LYS A 375 -6.85 -12.33 -19.38
C LYS A 375 -5.39 -12.73 -19.17
N TYR A 376 -5.16 -13.94 -18.70
CA TYR A 376 -3.87 -14.52 -18.36
C TYR A 376 -3.80 -15.96 -18.87
N PRO A 377 -3.55 -16.18 -20.17
CA PRO A 377 -3.45 -17.52 -20.74
C PRO A 377 -2.45 -18.41 -19.98
N GLY A 378 -2.86 -19.62 -19.63
CA GLY A 378 -2.09 -20.55 -18.79
C GLY A 378 -2.38 -20.45 -17.30
N TRP A 379 -3.18 -19.47 -16.86
CA TRP A 379 -3.55 -19.32 -15.45
C TRP A 379 -4.22 -20.58 -14.90
N TYR A 380 -5.14 -21.20 -15.65
CA TYR A 380 -5.86 -22.37 -15.14
C TYR A 380 -4.92 -23.55 -14.89
N ALA A 381 -3.94 -23.76 -15.77
CA ALA A 381 -2.96 -24.83 -15.64
C ALA A 381 -2.11 -24.69 -14.36
N GLN A 382 -1.88 -23.46 -13.89
CA GLN A 382 -1.07 -23.20 -12.71
C GLN A 382 -1.88 -23.07 -11.42
N PHE A 383 -3.06 -22.44 -11.48
CA PHE A 383 -3.84 -22.04 -10.30
C PHE A 383 -5.16 -22.79 -10.14
N GLY A 384 -5.68 -23.44 -11.19
CA GLY A 384 -7.00 -24.08 -11.19
C GLY A 384 -7.15 -25.16 -10.11
N GLU A 385 -6.19 -26.10 -10.04
CA GLU A 385 -6.21 -27.16 -9.03
C GLU A 385 -6.14 -26.63 -7.59
N PHE A 386 -5.41 -25.52 -7.36
CA PHE A 386 -5.36 -24.89 -6.05
C PHE A 386 -6.74 -24.39 -5.62
N TRP A 387 -7.46 -23.72 -6.51
CA TRP A 387 -8.79 -23.17 -6.18
C TRP A 387 -9.85 -24.27 -6.03
N LYS A 388 -9.72 -25.40 -6.72
CA LYS A 388 -10.53 -26.60 -6.46
C LYS A 388 -10.27 -27.17 -5.06
N TRP A 389 -9.00 -27.30 -4.68
CA TRP A 389 -8.63 -27.68 -3.31
C TRP A 389 -9.18 -26.69 -2.28
N TYR A 390 -9.07 -25.39 -2.56
CA TYR A 390 -9.56 -24.35 -1.67
C TYR A 390 -11.07 -24.45 -1.46
N GLU A 391 -11.85 -24.67 -2.53
CA GLU A 391 -13.31 -24.88 -2.38
C GLU A 391 -13.61 -26.14 -1.57
N LYS A 392 -12.98 -27.27 -1.90
CA LYS A 392 -13.16 -28.55 -1.18
C LYS A 392 -12.87 -28.40 0.30
N LEU A 393 -11.76 -27.75 0.66
CA LEU A 393 -11.31 -27.55 2.03
C LEU A 393 -11.98 -26.36 2.72
N SER A 394 -12.81 -25.58 2.03
CA SER A 394 -13.55 -24.47 2.64
C SER A 394 -14.69 -24.96 3.54
N HIS A 395 -15.16 -26.20 3.35
CA HIS A 395 -16.25 -26.75 4.15
C HIS A 395 -15.80 -27.10 5.56
N ARG A 396 -16.64 -26.80 6.55
CA ARG A 396 -16.35 -27.15 7.94
C ARG A 396 -16.15 -28.66 8.11
N GLY A 397 -15.21 -29.03 8.97
CA GLY A 397 -14.82 -30.43 9.22
C GLY A 397 -13.72 -30.94 8.27
N GLN A 398 -13.29 -30.12 7.30
CA GLN A 398 -12.09 -30.37 6.52
C GLN A 398 -10.85 -29.89 7.28
N THR A 399 -9.67 -30.31 6.83
CA THR A 399 -8.40 -29.77 7.34
C THR A 399 -8.15 -28.39 6.74
N ASN A 400 -7.75 -27.44 7.59
CA ASN A 400 -7.31 -26.12 7.14
C ASN A 400 -6.21 -26.26 6.06
N ILE A 401 -6.41 -25.60 4.91
CA ILE A 401 -5.53 -25.71 3.73
C ILE A 401 -4.06 -25.47 4.03
N LEU A 402 -3.72 -24.58 4.98
CA LEU A 402 -2.33 -24.31 5.39
C LEU A 402 -1.62 -25.57 5.92
N PHE A 403 -2.36 -26.50 6.51
CA PHE A 403 -1.84 -27.70 7.15
C PHE A 403 -2.22 -28.98 6.42
N ASN A 404 -2.77 -28.87 5.21
CA ASN A 404 -3.12 -30.03 4.39
C ASN A 404 -2.00 -30.37 3.41
N SER A 405 -1.24 -31.41 3.71
CA SER A 405 -0.12 -31.87 2.87
C SER A 405 -0.55 -32.38 1.50
N ASP A 406 -1.80 -32.82 1.33
CA ASP A 406 -2.29 -33.39 0.07
C ASP A 406 -2.39 -32.32 -1.02
N VAL A 407 -2.48 -31.05 -0.66
CA VAL A 407 -2.53 -29.92 -1.60
C VAL A 407 -1.19 -29.71 -2.31
N GLY A 408 -0.07 -30.02 -1.64
CA GLY A 408 1.29 -29.77 -2.17
C GLY A 408 1.74 -28.32 -2.11
N TYR A 409 1.00 -27.42 -1.46
CA TYR A 409 1.39 -26.02 -1.28
C TYR A 409 2.53 -25.88 -0.26
N VAL A 410 3.55 -25.07 -0.58
CA VAL A 410 4.67 -24.78 0.32
C VAL A 410 4.62 -23.33 0.77
N TYR A 411 4.45 -23.11 2.08
CA TYR A 411 4.38 -21.76 2.66
C TYR A 411 5.65 -20.94 2.36
N PRO A 412 5.53 -19.67 1.93
CA PRO A 412 6.67 -18.87 1.50
C PRO A 412 7.52 -18.33 2.66
N HIS A 413 8.79 -18.06 2.38
CA HIS A 413 9.62 -17.16 3.21
C HIS A 413 9.11 -15.72 3.10
N ARG A 414 9.45 -14.85 4.07
CA ARG A 414 9.07 -13.43 4.03
C ARG A 414 10.24 -12.54 3.61
N CYS A 415 9.97 -11.53 2.79
CA CYS A 415 11.01 -10.56 2.43
C CYS A 415 11.28 -9.63 3.60
N TRP A 416 12.55 -9.43 3.97
CA TRP A 416 12.93 -8.51 5.04
C TRP A 416 12.66 -7.02 4.70
N SER A 417 12.77 -6.66 3.42
CA SER A 417 12.62 -5.29 2.92
C SER A 417 11.15 -4.91 2.74
N CYS A 418 10.47 -5.48 1.75
CA CYS A 418 9.08 -5.11 1.43
C CYS A 418 8.00 -5.80 2.28
N LEU A 419 8.37 -6.76 3.14
CA LEU A 419 7.46 -7.60 3.93
C LEU A 419 6.46 -8.42 3.11
N VAL A 420 6.47 -8.36 1.78
CA VAL A 420 5.71 -9.28 0.94
C VAL A 420 6.39 -10.67 0.96
N PRO A 421 5.63 -11.79 0.94
CA PRO A 421 6.26 -13.10 0.90
C PRO A 421 7.04 -13.34 -0.41
N CYS A 422 8.07 -14.17 -0.33
CA CYS A 422 8.97 -14.54 -1.43
C CYS A 422 8.28 -15.54 -2.38
N LEU A 423 7.24 -15.07 -3.07
CA LEU A 423 6.30 -15.92 -3.83
C LEU A 423 6.82 -16.35 -5.19
N ILE A 424 7.63 -15.51 -5.82
CA ILE A 424 8.40 -15.85 -7.01
C ILE A 424 9.66 -16.55 -6.49
N ARG A 425 9.69 -17.86 -6.63
CA ARG A 425 10.55 -18.72 -5.81
C ARG A 425 11.99 -18.66 -6.33
N GLU A 426 12.13 -18.63 -7.63
CA GLU A 426 13.38 -18.51 -8.37
C GLU A 426 14.13 -17.19 -8.11
N ASP A 427 13.42 -16.13 -7.72
CA ASP A 427 13.98 -14.80 -7.47
C ASP A 427 14.51 -14.63 -6.03
N MET A 428 14.19 -15.58 -5.15
CA MET A 428 14.53 -15.46 -3.74
C MET A 428 16.05 -15.51 -3.52
N VAL A 429 16.55 -14.51 -2.78
CA VAL A 429 17.93 -14.45 -2.30
C VAL A 429 17.99 -14.32 -0.78
N THR A 430 19.17 -14.55 -0.22
CA THR A 430 19.43 -14.42 1.22
C THR A 430 20.70 -13.62 1.43
N ASP A 431 20.77 -12.88 2.52
CA ASP A 431 22.00 -12.21 2.95
C ASP A 431 21.99 -12.02 4.47
N GLU A 432 23.13 -11.61 5.04
CA GLU A 432 23.28 -11.33 6.45
C GLU A 432 23.29 -9.83 6.74
N ILE A 433 22.53 -9.43 7.75
CA ILE A 433 22.56 -8.08 8.31
C ILE A 433 22.84 -8.22 9.81
N ASP A 434 23.86 -7.53 10.31
CA ASP A 434 24.31 -7.61 11.70
C ASP A 434 24.55 -9.07 12.18
N GLY A 435 25.13 -9.90 11.30
CA GLY A 435 25.43 -11.32 11.56
C GLY A 435 24.20 -12.23 11.65
N LYS A 436 23.04 -11.77 11.16
CA LYS A 436 21.81 -12.56 11.12
C LYS A 436 21.37 -12.75 9.68
N LEU A 437 21.09 -14.00 9.31
CA LEU A 437 20.54 -14.35 8.00
C LEU A 437 19.14 -13.78 7.82
N HIS A 438 18.87 -13.19 6.67
CA HIS A 438 17.57 -12.69 6.23
C HIS A 438 17.23 -13.19 4.82
N THR A 439 15.94 -13.19 4.51
CA THR A 439 15.38 -13.61 3.22
C THR A 439 14.84 -12.41 2.46
N PHE A 440 15.01 -12.40 1.14
CA PHE A 440 14.58 -11.33 0.26
C PHE A 440 13.85 -11.90 -0.95
N ALA A 441 12.74 -11.26 -1.35
CA ALA A 441 11.92 -11.72 -2.46
C ALA A 441 12.61 -11.55 -3.83
N HIS A 442 13.61 -10.67 -3.92
CA HIS A 442 14.37 -10.39 -5.12
C HIS A 442 15.72 -9.75 -4.75
N GLU A 443 16.69 -9.76 -5.67
CA GLU A 443 17.99 -9.09 -5.49
C GLU A 443 17.85 -7.59 -5.19
N LEU A 444 16.84 -6.91 -5.74
CA LEU A 444 16.59 -5.49 -5.45
C LEU A 444 16.12 -5.24 -4.02
N ASP A 445 15.40 -6.20 -3.42
CA ASP A 445 15.05 -6.14 -2.01
C ASP A 445 16.28 -6.32 -1.12
N ARG A 446 17.20 -7.23 -1.49
CA ARG A 446 18.50 -7.40 -0.84
C ARG A 446 19.36 -6.15 -0.98
N TRP A 447 19.57 -5.68 -2.21
CA TRP A 447 20.31 -4.46 -2.54
C TRP A 447 19.80 -3.27 -1.72
N THR A 448 18.48 -3.12 -1.59
CA THR A 448 17.89 -2.06 -0.76
C THR A 448 18.40 -2.13 0.68
N ALA A 449 18.30 -3.30 1.30
CA ALA A 449 18.62 -3.46 2.72
C ALA A 449 20.13 -3.44 3.02
N VAL A 450 20.95 -3.97 2.12
CA VAL A 450 22.38 -4.21 2.34
C VAL A 450 23.25 -3.09 1.77
N GLU A 451 22.88 -2.53 0.63
CA GLU A 451 23.71 -1.57 -0.10
C GLU A 451 23.10 -0.16 -0.10
N ALA A 452 21.83 -0.01 -0.49
CA ALA A 452 21.20 1.31 -0.61
C ALA A 452 21.05 2.00 0.76
N PHE A 453 20.76 1.22 1.79
CA PHE A 453 20.51 1.69 3.16
C PHE A 453 21.76 1.59 4.05
N ALA A 454 22.93 1.31 3.47
CA ALA A 454 24.19 1.32 4.19
C ALA A 454 24.54 2.76 4.65
N GLY A 455 25.45 2.85 5.63
CA GLY A 455 25.95 4.16 6.11
C GLY A 455 26.80 4.91 5.08
N GLU A 456 27.21 4.24 4.00
CA GLU A 456 27.88 4.81 2.85
C GLU A 456 27.34 4.14 1.57
N TYR A 457 26.99 4.94 0.56
CA TYR A 457 26.54 4.47 -0.74
C TYR A 457 27.50 4.93 -1.84
N GLN A 458 28.19 3.98 -2.48
CA GLN A 458 29.19 4.23 -3.53
C GLN A 458 30.24 5.30 -3.16
N GLY A 459 30.81 5.22 -1.95
CA GLY A 459 31.81 6.18 -1.47
C GLY A 459 31.23 7.48 -0.88
N ARG A 460 29.91 7.66 -0.92
CA ARG A 460 29.23 8.81 -0.32
C ARG A 460 28.64 8.43 1.04
N PRO A 461 29.02 9.12 2.14
CA PRO A 461 28.36 8.96 3.43
C PRO A 461 26.86 9.31 3.35
N THR A 462 26.02 8.47 3.93
CA THR A 462 24.56 8.65 3.97
C THR A 462 24.01 8.53 5.40
N PRO A 463 24.44 9.40 6.33
CA PRO A 463 24.09 9.31 7.75
C PRO A 463 22.62 9.60 8.05
N ALA A 464 21.89 10.28 7.16
CA ALA A 464 20.45 10.48 7.32
C ALA A 464 19.65 9.22 6.95
N MET A 465 20.24 8.32 6.16
CA MET A 465 19.53 7.16 5.65
C MET A 465 19.14 6.19 6.78
N GLY A 466 17.91 5.68 6.68
CA GLY A 466 17.37 4.71 7.63
C GLY A 466 17.86 3.29 7.35
N ARG A 467 17.51 2.36 8.25
CA ARG A 467 17.74 0.92 8.08
C ARG A 467 16.52 0.11 8.49
N PHE A 468 16.31 -1.03 7.84
CA PHE A 468 15.31 -2.00 8.30
C PHE A 468 15.79 -2.66 9.59
N SER A 469 14.98 -2.58 10.64
CA SER A 469 15.33 -3.10 11.97
C SER A 469 14.10 -3.52 12.75
N GLY A 470 14.31 -4.10 13.93
CA GLY A 470 13.27 -4.54 14.84
C GLY A 470 12.66 -5.90 14.50
N ARG A 471 11.53 -6.21 15.12
CA ARG A 471 10.76 -7.44 14.86
C ARG A 471 9.74 -7.17 13.76
N ARG A 472 10.05 -7.59 12.54
CA ARG A 472 9.27 -7.24 11.34
C ARG A 472 8.34 -8.36 10.84
N GLU A 473 8.73 -9.62 11.01
CA GLU A 473 7.98 -10.77 10.46
C GLU A 473 6.98 -11.34 11.46
N TRP A 474 5.74 -11.48 11.01
CA TRP A 474 4.64 -12.04 11.80
C TRP A 474 4.86 -13.52 12.11
N GLU A 475 5.39 -14.29 11.18
CA GLU A 475 5.60 -15.73 11.34
C GLU A 475 6.60 -16.02 12.47
N SER A 476 7.60 -15.14 12.62
CA SER A 476 8.58 -15.15 13.71
C SER A 476 7.96 -14.75 15.06
N VAL A 477 6.75 -14.16 15.07
CA VAL A 477 5.98 -13.91 16.29
C VAL A 477 5.38 -15.18 16.86
N TYR A 478 4.77 -15.98 15.99
CA TYR A 478 4.00 -17.17 16.35
C TYR A 478 4.72 -18.49 16.04
N HIS A 479 6.07 -18.47 15.95
CA HIS A 479 6.84 -19.69 15.76
C HIS A 479 6.63 -20.65 16.94
N ASN A 480 6.23 -21.89 16.63
CA ASN A 480 5.86 -22.94 17.58
C ASN A 480 4.60 -22.66 18.42
N VAL A 481 3.70 -21.82 17.93
CA VAL A 481 2.39 -21.56 18.55
C VAL A 481 1.29 -22.29 17.79
N ASP A 482 0.30 -22.84 18.49
CA ASP A 482 -0.90 -23.40 17.88
C ASP A 482 -1.71 -22.30 17.19
N ILE A 483 -2.19 -22.55 15.97
CA ILE A 483 -2.89 -21.52 15.20
C ILE A 483 -4.16 -21.03 15.88
N ALA A 484 -4.89 -21.88 16.63
CA ALA A 484 -6.07 -21.45 17.37
C ALA A 484 -5.70 -20.48 18.50
N ASP A 485 -4.56 -20.72 19.16
CA ASP A 485 -4.07 -19.84 20.22
C ASP A 485 -3.52 -18.53 19.65
N ALA A 486 -2.87 -18.57 18.49
CA ALA A 486 -2.48 -17.37 17.74
C ALA A 486 -3.70 -16.53 17.34
N ILE A 487 -4.73 -17.14 16.75
CA ILE A 487 -6.00 -16.46 16.37
C ILE A 487 -6.65 -15.80 17.58
N LYS A 488 -6.63 -16.49 18.73
CA LYS A 488 -7.18 -15.96 19.98
C LYS A 488 -6.38 -14.76 20.50
N ASP A 489 -5.05 -14.81 20.45
CA ASP A 489 -4.16 -13.69 20.82
C ASP A 489 -4.32 -12.48 19.89
N LEU A 490 -4.53 -12.72 18.59
CA LEU A 490 -4.84 -11.69 17.60
C LEU A 490 -6.18 -10.99 17.88
N GLY A 491 -7.11 -11.68 18.55
CA GLY A 491 -8.49 -11.21 18.77
C GLY A 491 -9.40 -11.45 17.57
N PHE A 492 -9.06 -12.37 16.66
CA PHE A 492 -9.80 -12.60 15.40
C PHE A 492 -10.93 -13.61 15.57
N VAL A 493 -11.67 -13.47 16.67
CA VAL A 493 -12.86 -14.26 17.01
C VAL A 493 -14.06 -13.34 17.19
N ARG A 494 -15.24 -13.85 16.90
CA ARG A 494 -16.51 -13.14 17.07
C ARG A 494 -16.87 -13.02 18.53
N THR A 495 -17.95 -12.29 18.80
CA THR A 495 -18.47 -12.00 20.15
C THR A 495 -18.84 -13.24 20.98
N ASP A 496 -19.06 -14.39 20.34
CA ASP A 496 -19.26 -15.68 21.03
C ASP A 496 -17.96 -16.30 21.59
N GLY A 497 -16.81 -15.68 21.32
CA GLY A 497 -15.49 -16.06 21.80
C GLY A 497 -14.89 -17.31 21.14
N LYS A 498 -15.55 -17.88 20.12
CA LYS A 498 -15.11 -19.14 19.48
C LYS A 498 -15.20 -19.15 17.96
N THR A 499 -16.19 -18.48 17.37
CA THR A 499 -16.36 -18.47 15.91
C THR A 499 -15.32 -17.54 15.31
N LEU A 500 -14.59 -17.97 14.29
CA LEU A 500 -13.59 -17.12 13.65
C LEU A 500 -14.28 -15.95 12.94
N VAL A 501 -13.62 -14.78 12.97
CA VAL A 501 -14.01 -13.65 12.11
C VAL A 501 -13.84 -14.06 10.66
N ALA A 502 -12.65 -14.56 10.31
CA ALA A 502 -12.35 -15.09 9.00
C ALA A 502 -13.05 -16.42 8.72
N GLN A 503 -13.38 -16.63 7.45
CA GLN A 503 -13.97 -17.86 6.94
C GLN A 503 -13.44 -18.10 5.52
N PRO A 504 -13.24 -19.37 5.09
CA PRO A 504 -12.75 -19.67 3.75
C PRO A 504 -13.89 -19.66 2.70
N HIS A 505 -15.00 -18.96 3.01
CA HIS A 505 -16.21 -18.90 2.18
C HIS A 505 -17.12 -17.74 2.59
N LEU A 506 -18.10 -17.46 1.74
CA LEU A 506 -19.19 -16.51 1.99
C LEU A 506 -20.53 -17.18 2.35
N ARG A 507 -20.50 -18.44 2.80
CA ARG A 507 -21.67 -19.07 3.47
C ARG A 507 -21.82 -18.47 4.88
N PHE A 508 -22.84 -17.63 5.09
CA PHE A 508 -23.05 -16.88 6.34
C PHE A 508 -23.82 -17.66 7.42
N ASP A 509 -24.38 -18.83 7.08
CA ASP A 509 -25.05 -19.69 8.05
C ASP A 509 -24.09 -20.17 9.15
N GLN A 510 -24.47 -19.98 10.42
CA GLN A 510 -23.65 -20.32 11.58
C GLN A 510 -23.16 -21.78 11.60
N LYS A 511 -23.95 -22.72 11.06
CA LYS A 511 -23.57 -24.15 11.00
C LYS A 511 -22.36 -24.41 10.10
N GLU A 512 -22.16 -23.58 9.08
CA GLU A 512 -21.07 -23.67 8.11
C GLU A 512 -19.78 -23.02 8.62
N MET A 513 -19.89 -22.16 9.64
CA MET A 513 -18.78 -21.33 10.09
C MET A 513 -17.78 -22.10 10.95
N TRP A 514 -16.52 -21.89 10.64
CA TRP A 514 -15.36 -22.42 11.36
C TRP A 514 -15.18 -21.71 12.71
N THR A 515 -14.74 -22.51 13.68
CA THR A 515 -14.48 -22.11 15.06
C THR A 515 -13.03 -22.44 15.45
N LEU A 516 -12.58 -21.93 16.60
CA LEU A 516 -11.26 -22.23 17.15
C LEU A 516 -10.99 -23.74 17.28
N ASP A 517 -12.03 -24.52 17.59
CA ASP A 517 -11.91 -25.97 17.73
C ASP A 517 -11.63 -26.66 16.39
N ASP A 518 -12.15 -26.12 15.28
CA ASP A 518 -11.98 -26.68 13.94
C ASP A 518 -10.54 -26.48 13.40
N VAL A 519 -9.77 -25.53 13.94
CA VAL A 519 -8.39 -25.23 13.50
C VAL A 519 -7.31 -25.61 14.53
N ARG A 520 -7.71 -26.11 15.70
CA ARG A 520 -6.80 -26.46 16.80
C ARG A 520 -5.98 -27.71 16.48
N GLY A 521 -4.76 -27.78 17.03
CA GLY A 521 -3.84 -28.90 16.87
C GLY A 521 -2.79 -28.70 15.78
N HIS A 522 -2.71 -27.49 15.22
CA HIS A 522 -1.80 -27.15 14.13
C HIS A 522 -0.79 -26.10 14.55
N ILE A 523 0.50 -26.45 14.53
CA ILE A 523 1.59 -25.61 15.01
C ILE A 523 2.17 -24.78 13.87
N LEU A 524 2.20 -23.45 14.04
CA LEU A 524 2.83 -22.51 13.12
C LEU A 524 4.36 -22.62 13.18
N LYS A 525 5.00 -22.57 12.01
CA LYS A 525 6.46 -22.58 11.87
C LYS A 525 6.92 -21.35 11.11
N SER A 526 7.70 -20.48 11.77
CA SER A 526 8.41 -19.40 11.07
C SER A 526 9.39 -19.95 10.03
N PRO A 527 9.24 -19.61 8.74
CA PRO A 527 10.20 -19.98 7.71
C PRO A 527 11.61 -19.46 8.01
N LEU A 528 11.73 -18.22 8.51
CA LEU A 528 13.04 -17.62 8.80
C LEU A 528 13.72 -18.25 10.01
N GLN A 529 12.99 -18.52 11.10
CA GLN A 529 13.60 -19.16 12.27
C GLN A 529 14.03 -20.59 11.95
N THR A 530 13.17 -21.33 11.23
CA THR A 530 13.50 -22.70 10.79
C THR A 530 14.74 -22.69 9.88
N LEU A 531 14.87 -21.72 8.99
CA LEU A 531 16.05 -21.55 8.12
C LEU A 531 17.34 -21.25 8.91
N ARG A 532 17.22 -20.47 9.99
CA ARG A 532 18.35 -20.12 10.86
C ARG A 532 18.81 -21.29 11.74
N GLU A 533 17.87 -22.17 12.12
CA GLU A 533 18.14 -23.39 12.90
C GLU A 533 18.84 -24.48 12.09
N MET A 534 18.70 -24.47 10.76
CA MET A 534 19.38 -25.41 9.87
C MET A 534 20.90 -25.28 9.91
N SER A 535 21.59 -26.41 9.75
CA SER A 535 23.02 -26.43 9.45
C SER A 535 23.29 -25.72 8.10
N PRO A 536 24.51 -25.23 7.83
CA PRO A 536 24.82 -24.58 6.56
C PRO A 536 24.50 -25.45 5.32
N ALA A 537 24.76 -26.76 5.38
CA ALA A 537 24.50 -27.68 4.28
C ALA A 537 23.00 -27.93 4.06
N ASP A 538 22.23 -28.12 5.14
CA ASP A 538 20.77 -28.30 5.06
C ASP A 538 20.10 -27.01 4.55
N ARG A 539 20.61 -25.86 4.98
CA ARG A 539 20.14 -24.54 4.55
C ARG A 539 20.35 -24.33 3.05
N GLU A 540 21.53 -24.66 2.53
CA GLU A 540 21.83 -24.56 1.10
C GLU A 540 20.88 -25.45 0.28
N THR A 541 20.67 -26.69 0.75
CA THR A 541 19.74 -27.64 0.12
C THR A 541 18.30 -27.10 0.14
N HIS A 542 17.84 -26.61 1.29
CA HIS A 542 16.51 -26.02 1.45
C HIS A 542 16.28 -24.82 0.52
N LEU A 543 17.26 -23.93 0.41
CA LEU A 543 17.17 -22.76 -0.49
C LEU A 543 17.16 -23.17 -1.95
N ALA A 544 17.94 -24.17 -2.34
CA ALA A 544 17.93 -24.70 -3.70
C ALA A 544 16.58 -25.36 -4.04
N ASP A 545 16.01 -26.12 -3.12
CA ASP A 545 14.70 -26.76 -3.30
C ASP A 545 13.56 -25.74 -3.31
N TYR A 546 13.61 -24.73 -2.44
CA TYR A 546 12.65 -23.63 -2.44
C TYR A 546 12.58 -22.95 -3.81
N ARG A 547 13.75 -22.63 -4.42
CA ARG A 547 13.85 -21.97 -5.73
C ARG A 547 13.32 -22.80 -6.89
N LYS A 548 13.30 -24.13 -6.78
CA LYS A 548 12.66 -25.01 -7.80
C LYS A 548 11.14 -24.84 -7.82
N GLY A 549 10.56 -24.26 -6.77
CA GLY A 549 9.13 -24.11 -6.61
C GLY A 549 8.45 -25.38 -6.08
N PHE A 550 7.14 -25.43 -6.24
CA PHE A 550 6.31 -26.55 -5.81
C PHE A 550 5.21 -26.79 -6.85
N THR A 551 4.57 -27.95 -6.77
CA THR A 551 3.45 -28.31 -7.63
C THR A 551 2.22 -28.56 -6.77
N ILE A 552 1.10 -27.98 -7.17
CA ILE A 552 -0.19 -28.29 -6.57
C ILE A 552 -0.63 -29.66 -7.07
N ASN A 553 -0.94 -30.57 -6.15
CA ASN A 553 -1.41 -31.90 -6.52
C ASN A 553 -2.83 -31.81 -7.10
N PRO A 554 -3.23 -32.73 -8.01
CA PRO A 554 -4.60 -32.80 -8.50
C PRO A 554 -5.61 -32.96 -7.36
N CYS A 555 -6.68 -32.16 -7.38
CA CYS A 555 -7.78 -32.26 -6.42
C CYS A 555 -8.72 -33.40 -6.82
N ASN A 556 -8.49 -34.58 -6.24
CA ASN A 556 -9.33 -35.77 -6.46
C ASN A 556 -10.61 -35.77 -5.63
#